data_AF-A0A496LHZ3-F1
#
_entry.id   AF-A0A496LHZ3-F1
#
_cell.length_a   1.000
_cell.length_b   1.000
_cell.length_c   1.000
_cell.angle_alpha   90.00
_cell.angle_beta   90.00
_cell.angle_gamma   90.00
#
_symmetry.space_group_name_H-M   'P 1'
#
loop_
_entity.id
_entity.type
_entity.pdbx_description
1 polymer ?
#
loop_
_entity_poly.entity_id
_entity_poly.type
_entity_poly.pdbx_seq_one_letter_code
_entity_poly.pdbx_strand_id
1 'polypeptide(L)'
;MTRSINVNFRMDAELKKGLEEVCSEMGLNLTTAFTIFAKKVLQERKIPFELTADPFYSHENLSHLKRSFDELKENSGIEHDLLEADR
;
A
#
# COMPACT_ATOMS: atom_id res chain seq x y z
N MET A 1 3.23 -2.51 35.32
CA MET A 1 3.92 -1.27 34.89
C MET A 1 4.33 -1.42 33.45
N THR A 2 3.96 -0.48 32.58
CA THR A 2 4.31 -0.53 31.16
C THR A 2 5.76 -0.09 31.01
N ARG A 3 6.64 -0.99 30.54
CA ARG A 3 8.04 -0.67 30.26
C ARG A 3 8.12 0.05 28.93
N SER A 4 8.41 1.34 28.95
CA SER A 4 8.70 2.10 27.73
C SER A 4 10.09 1.73 27.20
N ILE A 5 10.17 1.42 25.92
CA ILE A 5 11.42 1.12 25.21
C ILE A 5 11.56 2.18 24.11
N ASN A 6 12.73 2.81 24.03
CA ASN A 6 13.00 3.77 22.96
C ASN A 6 13.23 3.05 21.63
N VAL A 7 12.63 3.57 20.58
CA VAL A 7 12.80 3.12 19.20
C VAL A 7 13.42 4.26 18.41
N ASN A 8 14.49 3.99 17.66
CA ASN A 8 15.22 5.00 16.89
C ASN A 8 15.15 4.66 15.40
N PHE A 9 14.75 5.63 14.57
CA PHE A 9 14.61 5.48 13.13
C PHE A 9 15.51 6.50 12.42
N ARG A 10 16.23 6.04 11.39
CA ARG A 10 16.90 6.94 10.46
C ARG A 10 15.90 7.34 9.37
N MET A 11 15.80 8.63 9.10
CA MET A 11 14.97 9.19 8.03
C MET A 11 15.67 10.38 7.40
N ASP A 12 15.33 10.67 6.15
CA ASP A 12 15.74 11.90 5.49
C ASP A 12 15.20 13.14 6.22
N ALA A 13 15.96 14.23 6.19
CA ALA A 13 15.64 15.45 6.93
C ALA A 13 14.38 16.15 6.40
N GLU A 14 14.19 16.20 5.08
CA GLU A 14 13.01 16.81 4.47
C GLU A 14 11.78 15.94 4.70
N LEU A 15 11.94 14.61 4.62
CA LEU A 15 10.88 13.67 4.95
C LEU A 15 10.40 13.84 6.40
N LYS A 16 11.35 13.99 7.35
CA LYS A 16 11.03 14.24 8.77
C LYS A 16 10.21 15.50 8.94
N LYS A 17 10.64 16.58 8.31
CA LYS A 17 10.02 17.90 8.42
C LYS A 17 8.59 17.88 7.89
N GLY A 18 8.38 17.32 6.69
CA GLY A 18 7.03 17.18 6.13
C GLY A 18 6.10 16.33 7.00
N LEU A 19 6.62 15.24 7.58
CA LEU A 19 5.84 14.41 8.51
C LEU A 19 5.48 15.17 9.80
N GLU A 20 6.40 15.96 10.35
CA GLU A 20 6.16 16.80 11.54
C GLU A 20 5.09 17.86 11.29
N GLU A 21 5.14 18.53 10.13
CA GLU A 21 4.14 19.53 9.72
C GLU A 21 2.74 18.92 9.64
N VAL A 22 2.58 17.80 8.90
CA VAL A 22 1.29 17.11 8.77
C VAL A 22 0.77 16.60 10.12
N CYS A 23 1.63 16.01 10.96
CA CYS A 23 1.22 15.58 12.29
C CYS A 23 0.71 16.77 13.13
N SER A 24 1.40 17.92 13.06
CA SER A 24 1.01 19.12 13.79
C SER A 24 -0.33 19.68 13.32
N GLU A 25 -0.60 19.71 12.01
CA GLU A 25 -1.91 20.10 11.45
C GLU A 25 -3.04 19.19 11.95
N MET A 26 -2.75 17.91 12.16
CA MET A 26 -3.68 16.94 12.73
C MET A 26 -3.78 17.00 14.27
N GLY A 27 -3.02 17.86 14.95
CA GLY A 27 -2.97 17.95 16.40
C GLY A 27 -2.26 16.77 17.09
N LEU A 28 -1.35 16.10 16.37
CA LEU A 28 -0.60 14.94 16.83
C LEU A 28 0.90 15.25 16.88
N ASN A 29 1.60 14.61 17.80
CA ASN A 29 3.07 14.52 17.69
C ASN A 29 3.47 13.22 16.98
N LEU A 30 4.72 13.16 16.52
CA LEU A 30 5.27 12.02 15.80
C LEU A 30 5.12 10.70 16.58
N THR A 31 5.39 10.73 17.90
CA THR A 31 5.29 9.56 18.78
C THR A 31 3.86 9.00 18.82
N THR A 32 2.86 9.88 18.89
CA THR A 32 1.45 9.49 18.87
C THR A 32 1.08 8.89 17.51
N ALA A 33 1.51 9.50 16.41
CA ALA A 33 1.27 8.97 15.06
C ALA A 33 1.86 7.56 14.88
N PHE A 34 3.13 7.35 15.28
CA PHE A 34 3.76 6.03 15.24
C PHE A 34 3.08 5.02 16.17
N THR A 35 2.61 5.45 17.33
CA THR A 35 1.87 4.56 18.24
C THR A 35 0.54 4.11 17.64
N ILE A 36 -0.18 5.01 16.95
CA ILE A 36 -1.42 4.67 16.23
C ILE A 36 -1.11 3.67 15.11
N PHE A 37 -0.08 3.94 14.31
CA PHE A 37 0.39 3.02 13.26
C PHE A 37 0.68 1.63 13.83
N ALA A 38 1.48 1.54 14.89
CA ALA A 38 1.85 0.27 15.51
C ALA A 38 0.62 -0.49 16.05
N LYS A 39 -0.31 0.20 16.70
CA LYS A 39 -1.58 -0.40 17.17
C LYS A 39 -2.40 -0.95 16.01
N LYS A 40 -2.50 -0.21 14.92
CA LYS A 40 -3.27 -0.63 13.74
C LYS A 40 -2.66 -1.86 13.06
N VAL A 41 -1.33 -1.89 12.91
CA VAL A 41 -0.59 -3.06 12.40
C VAL A 41 -0.82 -4.28 13.28
N LEU A 42 -0.75 -4.13 14.60
CA LEU A 42 -0.97 -5.24 15.54
C LEU A 42 -2.41 -5.77 15.49
N GLN A 43 -3.39 -4.89 15.33
CA GLN A 43 -4.81 -5.26 15.27
C GLN A 43 -5.15 -5.99 13.96
N GLU A 44 -4.65 -5.50 12.83
CA GLU A 44 -5.03 -6.02 11.51
C GLU A 44 -4.05 -7.04 10.93
N ARG A 45 -2.89 -7.22 11.57
CA ARG A 45 -1.80 -8.09 11.10
C ARG A 45 -1.36 -7.79 9.66
N LYS A 46 -1.47 -6.52 9.25
CA LYS A 46 -1.03 -6.00 7.95
C LYS A 46 -0.60 -4.54 8.08
N ILE A 47 0.09 -4.03 7.08
CA ILE A 47 0.41 -2.61 6.99
C ILE A 47 -0.89 -1.84 6.69
N PRO A 48 -1.21 -0.77 7.45
CA PRO A 48 -2.50 -0.07 7.39
C PRO A 48 -2.56 0.94 6.23
N PHE A 49 -1.94 0.60 5.12
CA PHE A 49 -1.99 1.30 3.85
C PHE A 49 -1.56 0.31 2.76
N GLU A 50 -1.94 0.60 1.53
CA GLU A 50 -1.56 -0.22 0.39
C GLU A 50 -0.07 -0.02 0.08
N LEU A 51 0.66 -1.13 -0.04
CA LEU A 51 2.03 -1.12 -0.51
C LEU A 51 2.03 -1.53 -1.98
N THR A 52 2.20 -0.56 -2.87
CA THR A 52 2.34 -0.82 -4.30
C THR A 52 3.77 -0.51 -4.71
N ALA A 53 4.42 -1.51 -5.31
CA ALA A 53 5.69 -1.37 -6.02
C ALA A 53 5.65 -2.10 -7.38
N ASP A 54 4.47 -2.58 -7.76
CA ASP A 54 4.28 -3.48 -8.90
C ASP A 54 3.87 -2.68 -10.15
N PRO A 55 4.66 -2.71 -11.23
CA PRO A 55 4.27 -2.15 -12.53
C PRO A 55 2.99 -2.80 -13.07
N PHE A 56 2.71 -4.07 -12.73
CA PHE A 56 1.59 -4.83 -13.26
C PHE A 56 0.24 -4.25 -12.84
N TYR A 57 0.07 -3.80 -11.60
CA TYR A 57 -1.18 -3.19 -11.13
C TYR A 57 -1.19 -1.66 -11.26
N SER A 58 -0.46 -1.11 -12.24
CA SER A 58 -0.55 0.31 -12.58
C SER A 58 -1.98 0.69 -12.99
N HIS A 59 -2.32 1.97 -12.85
CA HIS A 59 -3.64 2.47 -13.25
C HIS A 59 -3.98 2.18 -14.71
N GLU A 60 -2.97 2.27 -15.59
CA GLU A 60 -3.07 1.95 -17.01
C GLU A 60 -3.41 0.46 -17.21
N ASN A 61 -2.64 -0.45 -16.59
CA ASN A 61 -2.87 -1.89 -16.71
C ASN A 61 -4.23 -2.32 -16.12
N LEU A 62 -4.64 -1.74 -14.99
CA LEU A 62 -5.96 -1.98 -14.41
C LEU A 62 -7.09 -1.51 -15.35
N SER A 63 -6.89 -0.40 -16.05
CA SER A 63 -7.84 0.11 -17.04
C SER A 63 -7.93 -0.82 -18.27
N HIS A 64 -6.78 -1.34 -18.72
CA HIS A 64 -6.74 -2.36 -19.78
C HIS A 64 -7.46 -3.64 -19.36
N LEU A 65 -7.17 -4.17 -18.17
CA LEU A 65 -7.80 -5.38 -17.65
C LEU A 65 -9.32 -5.22 -17.52
N LYS A 66 -9.78 -4.05 -17.05
CA LYS A 66 -11.21 -3.75 -16.93
C LYS A 66 -11.90 -3.72 -18.29
N ARG A 67 -11.26 -3.13 -19.30
CA ARG A 67 -11.78 -3.12 -20.68
C ARG A 67 -11.92 -4.54 -21.23
N SER A 68 -10.86 -5.35 -21.12
CA SER A 68 -10.91 -6.74 -21.57
C SER A 68 -11.94 -7.56 -20.81
N PHE A 69 -12.14 -7.31 -19.52
CA PHE A 69 -13.20 -7.95 -18.73
C PHE A 69 -14.61 -7.59 -19.25
N ASP A 70 -14.86 -6.31 -19.53
CA ASP A 70 -16.15 -5.86 -20.07
C ASP A 70 -16.40 -6.46 -21.47
N GLU A 71 -15.39 -6.49 -22.34
CA GLU A 71 -15.44 -7.13 -23.66
C GLU A 71 -15.75 -8.64 -23.59
N LEU A 72 -15.11 -9.36 -22.66
CA LEU A 72 -15.38 -10.77 -22.41
C LEU A 72 -16.80 -11.01 -21.88
N LYS A 73 -17.27 -10.15 -20.97
CA LYS A 73 -18.62 -10.24 -20.40
C LYS A 73 -19.71 -10.03 -21.46
N GLU A 74 -19.43 -9.22 -22.48
CA GLU A 74 -20.30 -9.02 -23.64
C GLU A 74 -20.19 -10.17 -24.68
N ASN A 75 -19.66 -11.33 -24.30
CA ASN A 75 -19.53 -12.56 -25.10
C ASN A 75 -18.52 -12.48 -26.27
N SER A 76 -17.52 -11.59 -26.19
CA SER A 76 -16.51 -11.42 -27.25
C SER A 76 -15.20 -12.21 -27.02
N GLY A 77 -15.21 -13.20 -26.13
CA GLY A 77 -14.04 -14.04 -25.86
C GLY A 77 -13.81 -15.10 -26.93
N ILE A 78 -12.56 -15.24 -27.39
CA ILE A 78 -12.13 -16.37 -28.21
C ILE A 78 -11.47 -17.38 -27.28
N GLU A 79 -12.04 -18.59 -27.21
CA GLU A 79 -11.44 -19.70 -26.48
C GLU A 79 -10.17 -20.16 -27.20
N HIS A 80 -9.08 -20.30 -26.45
CA HIS A 80 -7.81 -20.79 -26.96
C HIS A 80 -7.28 -21.88 -26.02
N ASP A 81 -6.63 -22.88 -26.59
CA ASP A 81 -5.97 -23.95 -25.84
C ASP A 81 -4.82 -23.41 -24.99
N LEU A 82 -4.51 -24.13 -23.90
CA LEU A 82 -3.37 -23.82 -23.04
C LEU A 82 -2.07 -23.91 -23.86
N LEU A 83 -1.32 -22.81 -23.92
CA LEU A 83 0.01 -22.81 -24.51
C LEU A 83 0.96 -23.58 -23.58
N GLU A 84 1.69 -24.55 -24.12
CA GLU A 84 2.76 -25.20 -23.39
C GLU A 84 3.83 -24.15 -23.07
N ALA A 85 4.18 -24.00 -21.79
CA ALA A 85 5.29 -23.14 -21.39
C ALA A 85 6.58 -23.80 -21.89
N ASP A 86 7.20 -23.22 -22.91
CA ASP A 86 8.55 -23.61 -23.33
C ASP A 86 9.47 -23.54 -22.10
N ARG A 87 10.05 -24.69 -21.79
CA ARG A 87 10.81 -24.97 -20.56
C ARG A 87 12.24 -24.45 -20.62
#